data_AF-A0A370TXE5-F1
#
_entry.id   AF-A0A370TXE5-F1
#
_cell.length_a   1.000
_cell.length_b   1.000
_cell.length_c   1.000
_cell.angle_alpha   90.00
_cell.angle_beta   90.00
_cell.angle_gamma   90.00
#
_symmetry.space_group_name_H-M   'P 1'
#
loop_
_entity.id
_entity.type
_entity.pdbx_description
1 polymer ?
#
loop_
_entity_poly.entity_id
_entity_poly.type
_entity_poly.pdbx_seq_one_letter_code
_entity_poly.pdbx_strand_id
1 'polypeptide(L)'
;MPLSEQANTSRGNAIYIIAGGRGTIFRVYVADLGLRDASVADVQPPLINLPYTFPKNVSRIADDFLTNEELKITSFDAPELVRLIREKSYTCEAVTRAFLRRAALAQKVVNCITELLPERTIARARYLDSLPEPLDHFMAFRYQSRNTRA
;
A
#
# COMPACT_ATOMS: atom_id res chain seq x y z
N MET A 1 -5.12 -16.87 46.26
CA MET A 1 -6.35 -16.04 46.19
C MET A 1 -6.52 -15.29 47.50
N PRO A 2 -7.18 -14.11 47.52
CA PRO A 2 -7.45 -13.20 46.38
C PRO A 2 -6.13 -12.49 45.99
N LEU A 3 -5.98 -11.16 45.85
CA LEU A 3 -6.53 -10.25 44.80
C LEU A 3 -5.47 -10.19 43.66
N SER A 4 -5.68 -9.84 42.39
CA SER A 4 -6.65 -9.04 41.62
C SER A 4 -6.39 -7.52 41.52
N GLU A 5 -5.58 -7.14 40.53
CA GLU A 5 -5.70 -5.86 39.83
C GLU A 5 -5.91 -6.16 38.33
N GLN A 6 -6.79 -5.43 37.66
CA GLN A 6 -7.45 -5.92 36.45
C GLN A 6 -6.72 -5.55 35.16
N ALA A 7 -6.72 -6.49 34.20
CA ALA A 7 -6.41 -6.17 32.82
C ALA A 7 -7.54 -5.32 32.21
N ASN A 8 -7.18 -4.23 31.53
CA ASN A 8 -8.08 -3.55 30.60
C ASN A 8 -7.37 -3.30 29.27
N THR A 9 -8.09 -3.54 28.17
CA THR A 9 -7.54 -3.60 26.82
C THR A 9 -7.68 -2.27 26.10
N SER A 10 -6.58 -1.69 25.64
CA SER A 10 -6.59 -0.84 24.44
C SER A 10 -5.23 -0.79 23.73
N ARG A 11 -5.18 -1.42 22.54
CA ARG A 11 -4.25 -1.16 21.42
C ARG A 11 -2.78 -0.84 21.79
N GLY A 12 -1.98 -1.85 22.09
CA GLY A 12 -0.52 -1.72 22.16
C GLY A 12 0.21 -3.06 22.11
N ASN A 13 0.98 -3.32 21.05
CA ASN A 13 1.77 -4.55 20.89
C ASN A 13 3.04 -4.51 21.77
N ALA A 14 2.89 -4.70 23.08
CA ALA A 14 3.99 -4.82 24.03
C ALA A 14 4.42 -6.28 24.20
N ILE A 15 5.32 -6.77 23.35
CA ILE A 15 6.00 -8.05 23.57
C ILE A 15 7.17 -7.84 24.55
N TYR A 16 7.36 -8.79 25.47
CA TYR A 16 8.06 -8.58 26.73
C TYR A 16 9.58 -8.36 26.59
N ILE A 17 10.12 -7.51 27.48
CA ILE A 17 11.55 -7.36 27.70
C ILE A 17 12.05 -8.50 28.58
N ILE A 18 12.95 -9.33 28.07
CA ILE A 18 13.83 -10.18 28.88
C ILE A 18 15.22 -9.53 28.84
N ALA A 19 15.74 -9.12 30.00
CA ALA A 19 16.95 -8.30 30.07
C ALA A 19 18.23 -9.13 29.86
N GLY A 20 18.98 -8.82 28.80
CA GLY A 20 20.33 -9.34 28.52
C GLY A 20 21.18 -8.24 27.87
N GLY A 21 22.38 -8.01 28.37
CA GLY A 21 23.13 -6.76 28.10
C GLY A 21 23.67 -6.59 26.68
N ARG A 22 23.91 -5.31 26.32
CA ARG A 22 24.54 -4.81 25.07
C ARG A 22 23.68 -4.91 23.79
N GLY A 23 22.69 -4.03 23.62
CA GLY A 23 21.83 -4.05 22.43
C GLY A 23 20.99 -2.79 22.14
N THR A 24 21.57 -1.58 22.14
CA THR A 24 20.82 -0.34 21.80
C THR A 24 20.49 -0.18 20.32
N ILE A 25 21.30 -0.75 19.42
CA ILE A 25 21.15 -0.59 17.96
C ILE A 25 19.81 -1.15 17.45
N PHE A 26 19.41 -2.33 17.92
CA PHE A 26 18.22 -3.05 17.44
C PHE A 26 16.89 -2.28 17.62
N ARG A 27 16.83 -1.35 18.59
CA ARG A 27 15.58 -0.64 18.95
C ARG A 27 15.16 0.42 17.92
N VAL A 28 16.08 0.94 17.11
CA VAL A 28 15.74 1.92 16.05
C VAL A 28 15.16 1.19 14.83
N TYR A 29 15.80 0.11 14.38
CA TYR A 29 15.37 -0.66 13.20
C TYR A 29 13.93 -1.19 13.30
N VAL A 30 13.47 -1.60 14.49
CA VAL A 30 12.09 -2.10 14.69
C VAL A 30 11.02 -1.00 14.64
N ALA A 31 11.36 0.28 14.89
CA ALA A 31 10.42 1.39 14.77
C ALA A 31 10.08 1.67 13.30
N ASP A 32 11.12 1.78 12.45
CA ASP A 32 10.96 1.99 11.00
C ASP A 32 10.29 0.80 10.30
N LEU A 33 10.52 -0.43 10.79
CA LEU A 33 9.78 -1.61 10.32
C LEU A 33 8.29 -1.52 10.67
N GLY A 34 7.95 -1.08 11.89
CA GLY A 34 6.56 -0.90 12.31
C GLY A 34 5.78 0.09 11.45
N LEU A 35 6.40 1.22 11.07
CA LEU A 35 5.81 2.19 10.14
C LEU A 35 5.56 1.60 8.75
N ARG A 36 6.54 0.86 8.20
CA ARG A 36 6.38 0.16 6.91
C ARG A 36 5.25 -0.87 6.95
N ASP A 37 5.25 -1.74 7.95
CA ASP A 37 4.24 -2.81 8.05
C ASP A 37 2.83 -2.28 8.32
N ALA A 38 2.68 -1.16 9.05
CA ALA A 38 1.42 -0.44 9.17
C ALA A 38 0.95 0.10 7.81
N SER A 39 1.82 0.82 7.07
CA SER A 39 1.48 1.40 5.76
C SER A 39 1.05 0.37 4.70
N VAL A 40 1.49 -0.89 4.84
CA VAL A 40 1.10 -2.02 3.98
C VAL A 40 -0.21 -2.69 4.47
N ALA A 41 -0.54 -2.59 5.76
CA ALA A 41 -1.80 -3.10 6.31
C ALA A 41 -3.02 -2.27 5.89
N ASP A 42 -2.84 -0.98 5.60
CA ASP A 42 -3.90 -0.05 5.16
C ASP A 42 -4.40 -0.29 3.70
N VAL A 43 -3.95 -1.36 3.04
CA VAL A 43 -4.30 -1.68 1.64
C VAL A 43 -5.60 -2.50 1.55
N GLN A 44 -6.60 -1.94 0.88
CA GLN A 44 -7.94 -2.53 0.75
C GLN A 44 -8.23 -3.00 -0.70
N PRO A 45 -8.44 -4.31 -0.97
CA PRO A 45 -8.62 -5.40 0.00
C PRO A 45 -7.30 -5.99 0.53
N PRO A 46 -7.29 -6.48 1.80
CA PRO A 46 -6.09 -6.99 2.44
C PRO A 46 -5.51 -8.23 1.74
N LEU A 47 -4.21 -8.44 1.93
CA LEU A 47 -3.50 -9.66 1.51
C LEU A 47 -3.67 -10.73 2.60
N ILE A 48 -4.36 -11.81 2.25
CA ILE A 48 -4.67 -12.93 3.16
C ILE A 48 -3.79 -14.14 2.78
N ASN A 49 -3.31 -14.87 3.79
CA ASN A 49 -2.62 -16.16 3.67
C ASN A 49 -1.36 -16.19 2.78
N LEU A 50 -0.46 -15.20 2.92
CA LEU A 50 0.89 -15.31 2.34
C LEU A 50 1.70 -16.43 3.04
N PRO A 51 2.39 -17.31 2.31
CA PRO A 51 3.23 -18.36 2.90
C PRO A 51 4.47 -17.75 3.57
N TYR A 52 4.89 -18.34 4.70
CA TYR A 52 6.08 -17.89 5.44
C TYR A 52 7.40 -18.09 4.67
N THR A 53 7.42 -19.00 3.69
CA THR A 53 8.59 -19.29 2.85
C THR A 53 8.22 -19.17 1.37
N PHE A 54 8.80 -18.19 0.67
CA PHE A 54 8.63 -18.02 -0.77
C PHE A 54 9.64 -18.86 -1.57
N PRO A 55 9.28 -19.32 -2.78
CA PRO A 55 10.23 -19.96 -3.70
C PRO A 55 11.30 -18.98 -4.20
N LYS A 56 12.48 -19.49 -4.57
CA LYS A 56 13.62 -18.67 -5.04
C LYS A 56 13.32 -17.82 -6.29
N ASN A 57 12.35 -18.23 -7.11
CA ASN A 57 11.80 -17.40 -8.18
C ASN A 57 10.48 -16.79 -7.71
N VAL A 58 10.48 -15.47 -7.54
CA VAL A 58 9.35 -14.70 -6.99
C VAL A 58 8.47 -14.04 -8.05
N SER A 59 8.87 -14.09 -9.33
CA SER A 59 8.29 -13.26 -10.39
C SER A 59 6.83 -13.59 -10.76
N ARG A 60 6.33 -14.77 -10.40
CA ARG A 60 4.94 -15.21 -10.68
C ARG A 60 4.02 -15.23 -9.46
N ILE A 61 4.52 -14.88 -8.28
CA ILE A 61 3.71 -14.89 -7.03
C ILE A 61 2.51 -13.95 -7.12
N ALA A 62 2.55 -12.92 -7.99
CA ALA A 62 1.39 -12.07 -8.24
C ALA A 62 0.17 -12.84 -8.75
N ASP A 63 0.38 -13.88 -9.55
CA ASP A 63 -0.68 -14.59 -10.28
C ASP A 63 -1.52 -15.49 -9.34
N ASP A 64 -0.93 -15.95 -8.22
CA ASP A 64 -1.58 -16.78 -7.21
C ASP A 64 -2.42 -15.98 -6.18
N PHE A 65 -2.16 -14.67 -6.01
CA PHE A 65 -2.72 -13.85 -4.92
C PHE A 65 -3.58 -12.65 -5.36
N LEU A 66 -3.53 -12.27 -6.64
CA LEU A 66 -4.39 -11.21 -7.20
C LEU A 66 -5.59 -11.82 -7.93
N THR A 67 -6.68 -11.06 -8.01
CA THR A 67 -7.83 -11.42 -8.84
C THR A 67 -7.51 -11.26 -10.33
N ASN A 68 -8.24 -11.98 -11.19
CA ASN A 68 -8.07 -11.89 -12.65
C ASN A 68 -8.22 -10.46 -13.19
N GLU A 69 -9.06 -9.63 -12.56
CA GLU A 69 -9.25 -8.22 -12.94
C GLU A 69 -8.05 -7.36 -12.54
N GLU A 70 -7.53 -7.53 -11.32
CA GLU A 70 -6.31 -6.84 -10.86
C GLU A 70 -5.08 -7.26 -11.68
N LEU A 71 -4.96 -8.55 -12.04
CA LEU A 71 -3.92 -9.05 -12.93
C LEU A 71 -4.01 -8.44 -14.33
N LYS A 72 -5.23 -8.34 -14.89
CA LYS A 72 -5.46 -7.70 -16.19
C LYS A 72 -5.09 -6.22 -16.17
N ILE A 73 -5.58 -5.47 -15.18
CA ILE A 73 -5.26 -4.05 -14.97
C ILE A 73 -3.75 -3.83 -14.86
N THR A 74 -3.06 -4.67 -14.08
CA THR A 74 -1.62 -4.52 -13.81
C THR A 74 -0.71 -5.19 -14.86
N SER A 75 -1.28 -5.70 -15.95
CA SER A 75 -0.56 -6.21 -17.12
C SER A 75 -0.74 -5.35 -18.38
N PHE A 76 -1.58 -4.31 -18.34
CA PHE A 76 -1.67 -3.32 -19.41
C PHE A 76 -0.46 -2.40 -19.42
N ASP A 77 -0.09 -1.94 -20.61
CA ASP A 77 0.98 -0.97 -20.79
C ASP A 77 0.53 0.43 -20.38
N ALA A 78 1.43 1.26 -19.85
CA ALA A 78 1.08 2.60 -19.34
C ALA A 78 0.28 3.49 -20.32
N PRO A 79 0.62 3.62 -21.62
CA PRO A 79 -0.18 4.41 -22.56
C PRO A 79 -1.55 3.78 -22.89
N GLU A 80 -1.69 2.45 -22.83
CA GLU A 80 -2.95 1.75 -23.03
C GLU A 80 -3.89 1.96 -21.84
N LEU A 81 -3.36 1.85 -20.62
CA LEU A 81 -4.09 2.11 -19.38
C LEU A 81 -4.62 3.55 -19.31
N VAL A 82 -3.84 4.54 -19.73
CA VAL A 82 -4.27 5.95 -19.84
C VAL A 82 -5.39 6.13 -20.87
N ARG A 83 -5.35 5.40 -21.99
CA ARG A 83 -6.45 5.39 -22.97
C ARG A 83 -7.72 4.79 -22.39
N LEU A 84 -7.63 3.63 -21.74
CA LEU A 84 -8.79 2.95 -21.14
C LEU A 84 -9.46 3.77 -20.03
N ILE A 85 -8.69 4.54 -19.26
CA ILE A 85 -9.21 5.53 -18.30
C ILE A 85 -9.90 6.70 -19.02
N ARG A 86 -9.30 7.23 -20.10
CA ARG A 86 -9.91 8.31 -20.92
C ARG A 86 -11.20 7.86 -21.62
N GLU A 87 -11.24 6.61 -22.05
CA GLU A 87 -12.40 5.91 -22.61
C GLU A 87 -13.40 5.47 -21.50
N LYS A 88 -13.15 5.84 -20.23
CA LYS A 88 -13.96 5.55 -19.02
C LYS A 88 -14.29 4.06 -18.81
N SER A 89 -13.46 3.16 -19.34
CA SER A 89 -13.60 1.72 -19.19
C SER A 89 -13.09 1.20 -17.83
N TYR A 90 -12.19 1.94 -17.18
CA TYR A 90 -11.80 1.74 -15.78
C TYR A 90 -11.71 3.10 -15.06
N THR A 91 -11.98 3.12 -13.76
CA THR A 91 -11.78 4.31 -12.91
C THR A 91 -10.35 4.39 -12.38
N CYS A 92 -9.87 5.61 -12.12
CA CYS A 92 -8.58 5.84 -11.49
C CYS A 92 -8.50 5.17 -10.11
N GLU A 93 -9.59 5.15 -9.33
CA GLU A 93 -9.62 4.42 -8.04
C GLU A 93 -9.37 2.91 -8.25
N ALA A 94 -10.09 2.26 -9.17
CA ALA A 94 -9.95 0.82 -9.40
C ALA A 94 -8.52 0.46 -9.83
N VAL A 95 -7.96 1.24 -10.77
CA VAL A 95 -6.57 1.09 -11.23
C VAL A 95 -5.59 1.28 -10.07
N THR A 96 -5.72 2.37 -9.31
CA THR A 96 -4.82 2.68 -8.19
C THR A 96 -4.83 1.58 -7.13
N ARG A 97 -6.01 1.00 -6.84
CA ARG A 97 -6.13 -0.08 -5.84
C ARG A 97 -5.51 -1.40 -6.29
N ALA A 98 -5.63 -1.76 -7.58
CA ALA A 98 -4.93 -2.92 -8.14
C ALA A 98 -3.40 -2.77 -8.04
N PHE A 99 -2.87 -1.58 -8.35
CA PHE A 99 -1.44 -1.27 -8.21
C PHE A 99 -0.98 -1.26 -6.75
N LEU A 100 -1.75 -0.69 -5.81
CA LEU A 100 -1.45 -0.74 -4.37
C LEU A 100 -1.38 -2.18 -3.85
N ARG A 101 -2.29 -3.06 -4.27
CA ARG A 101 -2.30 -4.47 -3.88
C ARG A 101 -1.10 -5.25 -4.45
N ARG A 102 -0.74 -5.02 -5.72
CA ARG A 102 0.48 -5.61 -6.32
C ARG A 102 1.76 -5.09 -5.64
N ALA A 103 1.79 -3.80 -5.27
CA ALA A 103 2.90 -3.19 -4.54
C ALA A 103 3.06 -3.74 -3.11
N ALA A 104 1.95 -3.90 -2.38
CA ALA A 104 1.94 -4.54 -1.05
C ALA A 104 2.47 -5.98 -1.09
N LEU A 105 2.11 -6.75 -2.12
CA LEU A 105 2.60 -8.11 -2.32
C LEU A 105 4.11 -8.12 -2.62
N ALA A 106 4.56 -7.28 -3.55
CA ALA A 106 5.98 -7.11 -3.87
C ALA A 106 6.80 -6.69 -2.64
N GLN A 107 6.26 -5.82 -1.78
CA GLN A 107 6.89 -5.41 -0.53
C GLN A 107 7.06 -6.58 0.46
N LYS A 108 6.05 -7.44 0.63
CA LYS A 108 6.17 -8.62 1.51
C LYS A 108 7.11 -9.71 0.99
N VAL A 109 7.43 -9.69 -0.31
CA VAL A 109 8.27 -10.71 -0.98
C VAL A 109 9.71 -10.24 -1.22
N VAL A 110 9.92 -8.94 -1.47
CA VAL A 110 11.22 -8.36 -1.91
C VAL A 110 11.70 -7.22 -0.99
N ASN A 111 10.85 -6.67 -0.12
CA ASN A 111 11.16 -5.53 0.77
C ASN A 111 11.71 -4.30 0.02
N CYS A 112 11.07 -3.92 -1.08
CA CYS A 112 11.50 -2.87 -2.00
C CYS A 112 10.87 -1.47 -1.75
N ILE A 113 9.95 -1.33 -0.81
CA ILE A 113 9.17 -0.11 -0.54
C ILE A 113 9.51 0.45 0.84
N THR A 114 9.87 1.74 0.89
CA THR A 114 10.23 2.45 2.14
C THR A 114 9.02 2.94 2.93
N GLU A 115 7.92 3.26 2.25
CA GLU A 115 6.63 3.73 2.78
C GLU A 115 5.56 3.52 1.69
N LEU A 116 4.34 3.12 2.07
CA LEU A 116 3.19 3.07 1.17
C LEU A 116 2.14 4.12 1.61
N LEU A 117 1.38 4.71 0.68
CA LEU A 117 0.42 5.78 1.02
C LEU A 117 -0.98 5.50 0.43
N PRO A 118 -1.73 4.48 0.91
CA PRO A 118 -3.01 4.07 0.32
C PRO A 118 -4.08 5.16 0.37
N GLU A 119 -4.28 5.81 1.52
CA GLU A 119 -5.30 6.86 1.69
C GLU A 119 -5.06 8.02 0.71
N ARG A 120 -3.84 8.58 0.71
CA ARG A 120 -3.48 9.74 -0.13
C ARG A 120 -3.58 9.43 -1.63
N THR A 121 -3.23 8.22 -2.04
CA THR A 121 -3.30 7.80 -3.45
C THR A 121 -4.75 7.54 -3.88
N ILE A 122 -5.58 6.89 -3.05
CA ILE A 122 -7.02 6.72 -3.32
C ILE A 122 -7.75 8.07 -3.33
N ALA A 123 -7.44 8.98 -2.40
CA ALA A 123 -8.01 10.34 -2.38
C ALA A 123 -7.65 11.12 -3.67
N ARG A 124 -6.39 11.02 -4.13
CA ARG A 124 -5.98 11.62 -5.41
C ARG A 124 -6.65 10.96 -6.61
N ALA A 125 -6.85 9.65 -6.59
CA ALA A 125 -7.53 8.90 -7.66
C ALA A 125 -9.00 9.32 -7.78
N ARG A 126 -9.75 9.37 -6.67
CA ARG A 126 -11.14 9.90 -6.62
C ARG A 126 -11.23 11.34 -7.09
N TYR A 127 -10.27 12.17 -6.70
CA TYR A 127 -10.19 13.54 -7.21
C TYR A 127 -10.04 13.56 -8.74
N LEU A 128 -9.18 12.71 -9.33
CA LEU A 128 -9.01 12.64 -10.79
C LEU A 128 -10.28 12.10 -11.49
N ASP A 129 -10.94 11.08 -10.93
CA ASP A 129 -12.21 10.54 -11.44
C ASP A 129 -13.37 11.57 -11.39
N SER A 130 -13.30 12.55 -10.48
CA SER A 130 -14.31 13.61 -10.35
C SER A 130 -14.22 14.71 -11.42
N LEU A 131 -13.18 14.71 -12.27
CA LEU A 131 -12.93 15.79 -13.22
C LEU A 131 -13.72 15.60 -14.53
N PRO A 132 -14.33 16.67 -15.08
CA PRO A 132 -15.10 16.59 -16.31
C PRO A 132 -14.22 16.39 -17.55
N GLU A 133 -13.01 16.94 -17.53
CA GLU A 133 -12.02 16.92 -18.61
C GLU A 133 -10.78 16.13 -18.18
N PRO A 134 -10.25 15.21 -19.00
CA PRO A 134 -9.00 14.52 -18.72
C PRO A 134 -7.82 15.48 -18.90
N LEU A 135 -7.07 15.76 -17.83
CA LEU A 135 -5.90 16.65 -17.93
C LEU A 135 -4.84 16.02 -18.86
N ASP A 136 -4.44 16.79 -19.86
CA ASP A 136 -3.22 16.51 -20.59
C ASP A 136 -1.97 16.66 -19.69
N HIS A 137 -0.86 16.12 -20.20
CA HIS A 137 0.43 16.08 -19.51
C HIS A 137 0.94 17.47 -19.06
N PHE A 138 0.59 18.55 -19.77
CA PHE A 138 1.01 19.92 -19.42
C PHE A 138 0.04 20.62 -18.46
N MET A 139 -1.28 20.41 -18.59
CA MET A 139 -2.26 21.00 -17.67
C MET A 139 -2.12 20.50 -16.24
N ALA A 140 -1.61 19.29 -16.00
CA ALA A 140 -1.31 18.79 -14.66
C ALA A 140 -0.42 19.76 -13.87
N PHE A 141 0.62 20.30 -14.50
CA PHE A 141 1.54 21.28 -13.89
C PHE A 141 0.87 22.64 -13.65
N ARG A 142 0.04 23.10 -14.61
CA ARG A 142 -0.74 24.34 -14.48
C ARG A 142 -1.80 24.26 -13.39
N TYR A 143 -2.42 23.10 -13.20
CA TYR A 143 -3.41 22.89 -12.14
C TYR A 143 -2.75 23.00 -10.76
N GLN A 144 -1.63 22.30 -10.57
CA GLN A 144 -0.84 22.36 -9.34
C GLN A 144 -0.49 23.83 -8.98
N SER A 145 -0.03 24.62 -9.94
CA SER A 145 0.34 26.04 -9.77
C SER A 145 -0.84 26.97 -9.44
N ARG A 146 -2.07 26.62 -9.82
CA ARG A 146 -3.28 27.39 -9.48
C ARG A 146 -3.77 27.10 -8.05
N ASN A 147 -3.61 25.88 -7.56
CA ASN A 147 -4.12 25.45 -6.26
C ASN A 147 -3.18 25.78 -5.08
N THR A 148 -1.97 26.28 -5.34
CA THR A 148 -0.99 26.72 -4.31
C THR A 148 -0.91 28.24 -4.19
N ARG A 149 -2.05 28.93 -4.33
CA ARG A 149 -2.20 30.40 -4.20
C ARG A 149 -3.40 30.79 -3.34
N ALA A 150 -3.74 29.92 -2.39
CA ALA A 150 -4.72 30.12 -1.32
C ALA A 150 -4.01 29.87 0.02
#